data_AF-A0A0F9KLH5-F1
#
_entry.id   AF-A0A0F9KLH5-F1
#
_cell.length_a   1.000
_cell.length_b   1.000
_cell.length_c   1.000
_cell.angle_alpha   90.00
_cell.angle_beta   90.00
_cell.angle_gamma   90.00
#
_symmetry.space_group_name_H-M   'P 1'
#
loop_
_entity.id
_entity.type
_entity.pdbx_description
1 polymer ?
#
loop_
_entity_poly.entity_id
_entity_poly.type
_entity_poly.pdbx_seq_one_letter_code
_entity_poly.pdbx_strand_id
1 'polypeptide(L)'
;MGWADNAIKKLESGESVTINPTGNSMSPKIKSGATVTVSPVNTEDIEVGDVVLCRVKGRQYLHFVQEINEGRFLIRNNRGHTNGWTGVIYGKVTKIE
;
A
#
# COMPACT_ATOMS: atom_id res chain seq x y z
N MET A 1 -12.08 8.59 -9.88
CA MET A 1 -11.78 7.15 -9.88
C MET A 1 -10.28 7.02 -9.74
N GLY A 2 -9.81 6.37 -8.67
CA GLY A 2 -8.40 6.08 -8.42
C GLY A 2 -7.96 4.81 -9.17
N TRP A 3 -6.65 4.64 -9.34
CA TRP A 3 -6.09 3.53 -10.12
C TRP A 3 -6.36 2.15 -9.48
N ALA A 4 -6.55 2.11 -8.15
CA ALA A 4 -6.74 0.89 -7.38
C ALA A 4 -8.20 0.67 -6.92
N ASP A 5 -9.18 1.45 -7.41
CA ASP A 5 -10.56 1.41 -6.89
C ASP A 5 -11.18 0.00 -6.89
N ASN A 6 -10.98 -0.77 -7.97
CA ASN A 6 -11.50 -2.14 -8.05
C ASN A 6 -10.78 -3.10 -7.09
N ALA A 7 -9.48 -2.90 -6.87
CA ALA A 7 -8.71 -3.70 -5.92
C ALA A 7 -9.14 -3.38 -4.48
N ILE A 8 -9.38 -2.11 -4.18
CA ILE A 8 -9.86 -1.67 -2.87
C ILE A 8 -11.22 -2.29 -2.55
N LYS A 9 -12.17 -2.30 -3.49
CA LYS A 9 -13.48 -2.94 -3.27
C LYS A 9 -13.37 -4.42 -2.89
N LYS A 10 -12.45 -5.16 -3.53
CA LYS A 10 -12.19 -6.57 -3.20
C LYS A 10 -11.55 -6.73 -1.82
N LEU A 11 -10.60 -5.87 -1.48
CA LEU A 11 -9.96 -5.90 -0.16
C LEU A 11 -10.98 -5.57 0.96
N GLU A 12 -11.87 -4.61 0.71
CA GLU A 12 -12.96 -4.27 1.61
C GLU A 12 -14.01 -5.39 1.74
N SER A 13 -14.13 -6.28 0.75
CA SER A 13 -14.94 -7.52 0.85
C SER A 13 -14.20 -8.69 1.51
N GLY A 14 -12.96 -8.49 1.96
CA GLY A 14 -12.14 -9.54 2.57
C GLY A 14 -11.42 -10.45 1.57
N GLU A 15 -11.39 -10.08 0.29
CA GLU A 15 -10.72 -10.84 -0.76
C GLU A 15 -9.31 -10.31 -1.03
N SER A 16 -8.34 -11.22 -1.15
CA SER A 16 -7.01 -10.87 -1.68
C SER A 16 -7.09 -10.61 -3.18
N VAL A 17 -6.25 -9.70 -3.68
CA VAL A 17 -6.24 -9.29 -5.07
C VAL A 17 -4.82 -9.17 -5.61
N THR A 18 -4.64 -9.64 -6.84
CA THR A 18 -3.40 -9.43 -7.59
C THR A 18 -3.55 -8.24 -8.52
N ILE A 19 -2.57 -7.35 -8.51
CA ILE A 19 -2.52 -6.11 -9.29
C ILE A 19 -1.14 -5.92 -9.93
N ASN A 20 -1.09 -5.11 -10.98
CA ASN A 20 0.15 -4.70 -11.66
C ASN A 20 0.32 -3.18 -11.53
N PRO A 21 0.79 -2.67 -10.37
CA PRO A 21 0.95 -1.24 -10.16
C PRO A 21 1.96 -0.64 -11.15
N THR A 22 1.69 0.56 -11.64
CA THR A 22 2.55 1.28 -12.58
C THR A 22 3.25 2.47 -11.92
N GLY A 23 4.36 2.89 -12.51
CA GLY A 23 5.17 4.01 -12.03
C GLY A 23 6.45 3.55 -11.32
N ASN A 24 7.27 4.51 -10.93
CA ASN A 24 8.64 4.23 -10.50
C ASN A 24 8.91 4.56 -9.02
N SER A 25 7.90 4.95 -8.25
CA SER A 25 8.07 5.37 -6.84
C SER A 25 8.56 4.24 -5.94
N MET A 26 8.30 2.99 -6.31
CA MET A 26 8.69 1.80 -5.54
C MET A 26 9.88 1.04 -6.13
N SER A 27 10.45 1.49 -7.25
CA SER A 27 11.63 0.86 -7.84
C SER A 27 12.87 1.04 -6.95
N PRO A 28 13.78 0.04 -6.85
CA PRO A 28 13.73 -1.27 -7.52
C PRO A 28 12.87 -2.34 -6.81
N LYS A 29 12.31 -2.08 -5.63
CA LYS A 29 11.59 -3.10 -4.84
C LYS A 29 10.34 -3.64 -5.55
N ILE A 30 9.50 -2.75 -6.06
CA ILE A 30 8.37 -3.09 -6.93
C ILE A 30 8.59 -2.31 -8.22
N LYS A 31 8.91 -3.04 -9.29
CA LYS A 31 9.10 -2.45 -10.62
C LYS A 31 7.74 -2.12 -11.23
N SER A 32 7.70 -1.10 -12.08
CA SER A 32 6.48 -0.77 -12.84
C SER A 32 5.99 -2.00 -13.61
N GLY A 33 4.72 -2.38 -13.40
CA GLY A 33 4.09 -3.53 -14.04
C GLY A 33 4.37 -4.88 -13.37
N ALA A 34 5.17 -4.93 -12.29
CA ALA A 34 5.39 -6.16 -11.52
C ALA A 34 4.07 -6.72 -10.96
N THR A 35 4.00 -8.03 -10.77
CA THR A 35 2.79 -8.68 -10.25
C THR A 35 2.84 -8.66 -8.73
N VAL A 36 1.85 -8.06 -8.09
CA VAL A 36 1.81 -7.89 -6.63
C VAL A 36 0.48 -8.39 -6.09
N THR A 37 0.53 -9.26 -5.08
CA THR A 37 -0.65 -9.68 -4.32
C THR A 37 -0.79 -8.82 -3.08
N VAL A 38 -1.98 -8.26 -2.91
CA VAL A 38 -2.40 -7.51 -1.74
C VAL A 38 -3.49 -8.30 -1.03
N SER A 39 -3.36 -8.45 0.27
CA SER A 39 -4.34 -9.13 1.12
C SER A 39 -4.95 -8.14 2.12
N PRO A 40 -6.22 -8.34 2.52
CA PRO A 40 -6.80 -7.62 3.65
C PRO A 40 -5.93 -7.82 4.89
N VAL A 41 -5.86 -6.81 5.75
CA VAL A 41 -5.01 -6.82 6.94
C VAL A 41 -5.70 -6.03 8.05
N ASN A 42 -5.59 -6.49 9.30
CA ASN A 42 -5.97 -5.65 10.43
C ASN A 42 -4.87 -4.60 10.65
N THR A 43 -5.25 -3.38 10.97
CA THR A 43 -4.27 -2.30 11.14
C THR A 43 -3.29 -2.54 12.30
N GLU A 44 -3.69 -3.35 13.28
CA GLU A 44 -2.87 -3.79 14.41
C GLU A 44 -1.74 -4.76 14.00
N ASP A 45 -1.92 -5.50 12.89
CA ASP A 45 -0.95 -6.46 12.35
C ASP A 45 0.08 -5.81 11.40
N ILE A 46 0.02 -4.48 11.24
CA ILE A 46 0.90 -3.73 10.35
C ILE A 46 2.17 -3.35 11.09
N GLU A 47 3.31 -3.60 10.47
CA GLU A 47 4.62 -3.31 11.00
C GLU A 47 5.38 -2.28 10.17
N VAL A 48 6.34 -1.60 10.80
CA VAL A 48 7.28 -0.73 10.08
C VAL A 48 8.05 -1.55 9.05
N GLY A 49 8.09 -1.07 7.81
CA GLY A 49 8.71 -1.75 6.67
C GLY A 49 7.73 -2.53 5.80
N ASP A 50 6.48 -2.70 6.21
CA ASP A 50 5.44 -3.28 5.36
C ASP A 50 5.13 -2.40 4.16
N VAL A 51 4.78 -3.02 3.03
CA VAL A 51 4.20 -2.30 1.89
C VAL A 51 2.68 -2.44 1.95
N VAL A 52 1.99 -1.31 1.91
CA VAL A 52 0.54 -1.24 2.09
C VAL A 52 -0.13 -0.47 0.97
N LEU A 53 -1.31 -0.93 0.55
CA LEU A 53 -2.23 -0.14 -0.26
C LEU A 53 -3.01 0.80 0.66
N CYS A 54 -2.84 2.11 0.48
CA CYS A 54 -3.36 3.11 1.40
C CYS A 54 -3.85 4.36 0.67
N ARG A 55 -4.50 5.27 1.41
CA ARG A 55 -4.86 6.61 0.91
C ARG A 55 -4.22 7.70 1.75
N VAL A 56 -3.43 8.57 1.14
CA VAL A 56 -2.82 9.74 1.80
C VAL A 56 -3.28 10.99 1.08
N LYS A 57 -3.90 11.94 1.80
CA LYS A 57 -4.39 13.22 1.24
C LYS A 57 -5.18 13.05 -0.08
N GLY A 58 -6.07 12.05 -0.12
CA GLY A 58 -6.92 11.77 -1.28
C GLY A 58 -6.27 10.97 -2.42
N ARG A 59 -4.99 10.62 -2.33
CA ARG A 59 -4.26 9.84 -3.35
C ARG A 59 -3.98 8.43 -2.88
N GLN A 60 -4.08 7.46 -3.79
CA GLN A 60 -3.83 6.04 -3.52
C GLN A 60 -2.37 5.69 -3.76
N TYR A 61 -1.77 4.98 -2.80
CA TYR A 61 -0.36 4.59 -2.83
C TYR A 61 -0.20 3.13 -2.45
N LEU A 62 0.79 2.47 -3.07
CA LEU A 62 1.27 1.14 -2.69
C LEU A 62 2.72 1.29 -2.19
N HIS A 63 2.88 1.72 -0.94
CA HIS A 63 4.14 2.30 -0.42
C HIS A 63 4.49 1.71 0.95
N PHE A 64 5.69 2.01 1.45
CA PHE A 64 6.16 1.51 2.75
C PHE A 64 5.54 2.26 3.92
N VAL A 65 5.27 1.53 5.00
CA VAL A 65 5.11 2.08 6.34
C VAL A 65 6.49 2.43 6.86
N GLN A 66 6.73 3.73 7.04
CA GLN A 66 7.97 4.27 7.60
C GLN A 66 7.94 4.24 9.13
N GLU A 67 6.84 4.71 9.71
CA GLU A 67 6.64 4.88 11.15
C GLU A 67 5.17 4.63 11.48
N ILE A 68 4.90 4.23 12.72
CA ILE A 68 3.56 3.97 13.26
C ILE A 68 3.41 4.83 14.52
N ASN A 69 2.31 5.57 14.62
CA ASN A 69 2.01 6.39 15.77
C ASN A 69 0.48 6.49 15.98
N GLU A 70 -0.01 6.07 17.14
CA GLU A 70 -1.41 6.19 17.56
C GLU A 70 -2.43 5.78 16.46
N GLY A 71 -2.24 4.58 15.87
CA GLY A 71 -3.14 4.07 14.81
C GLY A 71 -3.01 4.77 13.45
N ARG A 72 -2.00 5.63 13.28
CA ARG A 72 -1.63 6.26 12.01
C ARG A 72 -0.29 5.74 11.52
N PHE A 73 -0.13 5.76 10.21
CA PHE A 73 1.01 5.22 9.48
C PHE A 73 1.65 6.33 8.65
N LEU A 74 2.94 6.56 8.83
CA LEU A 74 3.71 7.46 7.98
C LEU A 74 4.10 6.71 6.72
N ILE A 75 3.62 7.16 5.57
CA ILE A 75 3.85 6.46 4.32
C ILE A 75 5.02 7.08 3.57
N ARG A 76 5.94 6.24 3.08
CA ARG A 76 7.08 6.65 2.25
C ARG A 76 7.22 5.79 1.01
N ASN A 77 7.73 6.38 -0.06
CA ASN A 77 8.11 5.62 -1.24
C ASN A 77 9.52 5.00 -1.09
N ASN A 78 9.93 4.17 -2.06
CA ASN A 78 11.24 3.53 -2.04
C ASN A 78 12.41 4.49 -2.38
N ARG A 79 12.12 5.74 -2.73
CA ARG A 79 13.10 6.78 -3.07
C ARG A 79 13.40 7.73 -1.93
N GLY A 80 12.86 7.47 -0.73
CA GLY A 80 13.06 8.30 0.45
C GLY A 80 12.14 9.53 0.52
N HIS A 81 11.16 9.66 -0.37
CA HIS A 81 10.15 10.71 -0.25
C HIS A 81 8.99 10.25 0.64
N THR A 82 8.74 11.01 1.70
CA THR A 82 7.62 10.82 2.63
C THR A 82 6.34 11.42 2.05
N ASN A 83 5.32 10.59 1.85
CA ASN A 83 4.01 11.00 1.33
C ASN A 83 3.13 11.62 2.41
N GLY A 84 3.27 11.19 3.66
CA GLY A 84 2.57 11.73 4.83
C GLY A 84 1.82 10.68 5.63
N TRP A 85 1.20 11.13 6.73
CA TRP A 85 0.45 10.29 7.65
C TRP A 85 -0.93 9.92 7.12
N THR A 86 -1.35 8.69 7.36
CA THR A 86 -2.73 8.22 7.12
C THR A 86 -3.19 7.23 8.17
N GLY A 87 -4.49 7.17 8.45
CA GLY A 87 -5.13 6.07 9.17
C GLY A 87 -5.86 5.10 8.24
N VAL A 88 -5.71 5.27 6.93
CA VAL A 88 -6.50 4.55 5.92
C VAL A 88 -5.62 3.57 5.15
N ILE A 89 -5.67 2.31 5.59
CA ILE A 89 -5.03 1.16 4.95
C ILE A 89 -6.11 0.23 4.40
N TYR A 90 -5.96 -0.22 3.16
CA TYR A 90 -6.87 -1.17 2.51
C TYR A 90 -6.35 -2.60 2.52
N GLY A 91 -5.02 -2.77 2.53
CA GLY A 91 -4.41 -4.08 2.50
C GLY A 91 -2.90 -4.01 2.56
N LYS A 92 -2.28 -5.15 2.86
CA LYS A 92 -0.83 -5.35 2.93
C LYS A 92 -0.37 -6.19 1.74
N VAL A 93 0.77 -5.83 1.15
CA VAL A 93 1.41 -6.66 0.13
C VAL A 93 1.95 -7.91 0.79
N THR A 94 1.50 -9.06 0.31
CA THR A 94 1.91 -10.39 0.80
C THR A 94 2.82 -11.11 -0.18
N LYS A 95 2.79 -10.73 -1.47
CA LYS A 95 3.64 -11.33 -2.51
C LYS A 95 4.03 -10.31 -3.58
N ILE A 96 5.27 -10.39 -4.05
CA ILE A 96 5.79 -9.63 -5.19
C ILE A 96 6.48 -10.63 -6.13
N GLU A 97 6.14 -10.62 -7.41
CA GLU A 97 6.70 -11.45 -8.48
C GLU A 97 7.33 -10.60 -9.59
#